data_AF-A0A9W6XI55-F1
#
_entry.id   AF-A0A9W6XI55-F1
#
_cell.length_a   1.000
_cell.length_b   1.000
_cell.length_c   1.000
_cell.angle_alpha   90.00
_cell.angle_beta   90.00
_cell.angle_gamma   90.00
#
_symmetry.space_group_name_H-M   'P 1'
#
loop_
_entity.id
_entity.type
_entity.pdbx_description
1 polymer ?
#
loop_
_entity_poly.entity_id
_entity_poly.type
_entity_poly.pdbx_seq_one_letter_code
_entity_poly.pdbx_strand_id
1 'polypeptide(L)'
;MSLDFSKVENNPVPLIAEKFNANVAFVVYRNKNKNVVVYAARLREDGTLDPENPLDVYWIMFEQDGTPREELNMIERNTAYGAAVKPRDGHPGEYEVTLTSLKDRVIYLSVVDGKPVGRGSINGQDGCTLERVFVYSTTSWGMPKVQHIEIHGKDASGNAIMEKKLP
;
A
#
# COMPACT_ATOMS: atom_id res chain seq x y z
N MET A 1 10.12 15.32 9.65
CA MET A 1 9.44 14.01 9.75
C MET A 1 10.51 12.96 10.02
N SER A 2 10.28 12.00 10.92
CA SER A 2 11.23 10.91 11.15
C SER A 2 11.26 9.97 9.93
N LEU A 3 12.44 9.46 9.60
CA LEU A 3 12.64 8.43 8.55
C LEU A 3 12.72 7.01 9.13
N ASP A 4 12.48 6.85 10.43
CA ASP A 4 12.44 5.52 11.05
C ASP A 4 11.10 4.83 10.80
N PHE A 5 10.88 4.39 9.56
CA PHE A 5 9.67 3.66 9.17
C PHE A 5 9.60 2.24 9.78
N SER A 6 10.56 1.83 10.62
CA SER A 6 10.35 0.65 11.47
C SER A 6 9.30 0.87 12.56
N LYS A 7 8.80 2.10 12.73
CA LYS A 7 7.85 2.51 13.75
C LYS A 7 6.50 2.90 13.13
N VAL A 8 5.41 2.45 13.74
CA VAL A 8 4.05 2.61 13.19
C VAL A 8 3.58 4.05 13.19
N GLU A 9 4.07 4.88 14.12
CA GLU A 9 3.76 6.30 14.22
C GLU A 9 4.35 7.13 13.06
N ASN A 10 5.35 6.60 12.35
CA ASN A 10 6.00 7.29 11.25
C ASN A 10 5.30 6.93 9.93
N ASN A 11 4.54 7.87 9.38
CA ASN A 11 3.84 7.72 8.09
C ASN A 11 4.79 8.03 6.91
N PRO A 12 5.12 7.05 6.05
CA PRO A 12 6.02 7.30 4.91
C PRO A 12 5.32 7.92 3.69
N VAL A 13 3.98 7.91 3.62
CA VAL A 13 3.23 8.32 2.41
C VAL A 13 3.55 9.75 1.95
N PRO A 14 3.57 10.79 2.82
CA PRO A 14 3.83 12.15 2.36
C PRO A 14 5.23 12.31 1.74
N LEU A 15 6.25 11.68 2.34
CA LEU A 15 7.61 11.73 1.82
C LEU A 15 7.71 10.99 0.47
N ILE A 16 7.08 9.83 0.35
CA ILE A 16 7.07 9.04 -0.89
C ILE A 16 6.38 9.81 -2.01
N ALA A 17 5.23 10.41 -1.72
CA ALA A 17 4.50 11.25 -2.68
C ALA A 17 5.34 12.44 -3.16
N GLU A 18 6.06 13.09 -2.25
CA GLU A 18 6.84 14.30 -2.58
C GLU A 18 8.16 13.99 -3.31
N LYS A 19 8.89 12.96 -2.88
CA LYS A 19 10.29 12.74 -3.29
C LYS A 19 10.48 11.61 -4.29
N PHE A 20 9.53 10.68 -4.39
CA PHE A 20 9.73 9.44 -5.15
C PHE A 20 8.66 9.23 -6.22
N ASN A 21 7.37 9.27 -5.83
CA ASN A 21 6.28 9.04 -6.75
C ASN A 21 4.97 9.65 -6.25
N ALA A 22 4.54 10.75 -6.88
CA ALA A 22 3.30 11.45 -6.56
C ALA A 22 2.02 10.61 -6.77
N ASN A 23 2.12 9.50 -7.51
CA ASN A 23 1.02 8.59 -7.80
C ASN A 23 0.92 7.42 -6.81
N VAL A 24 1.63 7.47 -5.68
CA VAL A 24 1.48 6.50 -4.59
C VAL A 24 0.02 6.48 -4.10
N ALA A 25 -0.63 5.32 -4.20
CA ALA A 25 -1.99 5.12 -3.71
C ALA A 25 -1.98 4.70 -2.25
N PHE A 26 -1.10 3.77 -1.88
CA PHE A 26 -0.85 3.34 -0.51
C PHE A 26 0.50 2.63 -0.39
N VAL A 27 0.88 2.29 0.84
CA VAL A 27 2.15 1.64 1.15
C VAL A 27 2.01 0.51 2.17
N VAL A 28 2.91 -0.46 2.11
CA VAL A 28 3.07 -1.50 3.14
C VAL A 28 4.47 -1.40 3.73
N TYR A 29 4.57 -1.41 5.04
CA TYR A 29 5.84 -1.31 5.77
C TYR A 29 5.76 -2.05 7.10
N ARG A 30 6.89 -2.24 7.79
CA ARG A 30 6.96 -3.24 8.88
C ARG A 30 7.95 -2.87 9.97
N ASN A 31 7.76 -3.45 11.14
CA ASN A 31 8.64 -3.26 12.31
C ASN A 31 10.06 -3.84 12.20
N LYS A 32 10.44 -4.39 11.04
CA LYS A 32 11.72 -5.08 10.84
C LYS A 32 12.82 -4.22 10.24
N ASN A 33 12.43 -3.21 9.47
CA ASN A 33 13.34 -2.29 8.79
C ASN A 33 12.61 -1.01 8.40
N LYS A 34 13.37 -0.04 7.89
CA LYS A 34 12.84 1.23 7.39
C LYS A 34 12.34 1.16 5.94
N ASN A 35 12.57 0.06 5.24
CA ASN A 35 12.18 -0.09 3.84
C ASN A 35 10.65 -0.13 3.69
N VAL A 36 10.16 0.44 2.59
CA VAL A 36 8.72 0.59 2.34
C VAL A 36 8.38 -0.02 0.99
N VAL A 37 7.33 -0.84 0.94
CA VAL A 37 6.72 -1.29 -0.32
C VAL A 37 5.70 -0.24 -0.75
N VAL A 38 5.84 0.25 -1.97
CA VAL A 38 5.00 1.28 -2.56
C VAL A 38 4.06 0.65 -3.57
N TYR A 39 2.78 1.00 -3.47
CA TYR A 39 1.76 0.66 -4.45
C TYR A 39 1.36 1.96 -5.14
N ALA A 40 1.95 2.21 -6.30
CA ALA A 40 1.74 3.44 -7.06
C ALA A 40 0.94 3.15 -8.33
N ALA A 41 -0.02 4.02 -8.65
CA ALA A 41 -0.77 3.89 -9.89
C ALA A 41 0.11 4.25 -11.09
N ARG A 42 -0.09 3.52 -12.19
CA ARG A 42 0.41 3.95 -13.51
C ARG A 42 -0.68 4.73 -14.20
N LEU A 43 -0.37 5.99 -14.51
CA LEU A 43 -1.29 6.89 -15.20
C LEU A 43 -0.84 7.07 -16.64
N ARG A 44 -1.81 7.22 -17.53
CA ARG A 44 -1.64 7.69 -18.90
C ARG A 44 -1.45 9.20 -18.92
N GLU A 45 -1.08 9.73 -20.08
CA GLU A 45 -0.91 11.19 -20.29
C GLU A 45 -2.19 11.99 -20.00
N ASP A 46 -3.37 11.38 -20.17
CA ASP A 46 -4.67 11.98 -19.87
C ASP A 46 -5.06 11.91 -18.39
N GLY A 47 -4.20 11.34 -17.53
CA GLY A 47 -4.44 11.18 -16.10
C GLY A 47 -5.31 9.99 -15.72
N THR A 48 -5.73 9.16 -16.68
CA THR A 48 -6.47 7.92 -16.39
C THR A 48 -5.52 6.78 -16.01
N LEU A 49 -6.03 5.75 -15.33
CA LEU A 49 -5.24 4.54 -15.03
C LEU A 49 -4.89 3.81 -16.33
N ASP A 50 -3.65 3.33 -16.42
CA ASP A 50 -3.23 2.41 -17.49
C ASP A 50 -4.00 1.08 -17.37
N PRO A 51 -4.82 0.68 -18.34
CA PRO A 51 -5.61 -0.53 -18.25
C PRO A 51 -4.82 -1.81 -18.46
N GLU A 52 -3.61 -1.75 -19.02
CA GLU A 52 -2.76 -2.92 -19.16
C GLU A 52 -2.02 -3.20 -17.85
N ASN A 53 -1.50 -2.15 -17.21
CA ASN A 53 -0.76 -2.28 -15.96
C ASN A 53 -1.06 -1.12 -14.98
N PRO A 54 -2.25 -1.08 -14.37
CA PRO A 54 -2.72 0.07 -13.59
C PRO A 54 -1.94 0.32 -12.28
N LEU A 55 -1.15 -0.65 -11.82
CA LEU A 55 -0.46 -0.61 -10.54
C LEU A 55 0.98 -1.09 -10.68
N ASP A 56 1.90 -0.29 -10.11
CA ASP A 56 3.30 -0.60 -9.94
C ASP A 56 3.59 -0.91 -8.46
N VAL A 57 4.30 -2.00 -8.19
CA VAL A 57 4.62 -2.43 -6.82
C VAL A 57 6.11 -2.69 -6.69
N TYR A 58 6.78 -1.93 -5.82
CA TYR A 58 8.23 -1.93 -5.67
C TYR A 58 8.64 -1.50 -4.26
N TRP A 59 9.90 -1.73 -3.91
CA TRP A 59 10.52 -1.25 -2.69
C TRP A 59 11.14 0.14 -2.87
N ILE A 60 11.11 0.95 -1.82
CA ILE A 60 12.08 2.03 -1.58
C ILE A 60 12.92 1.62 -0.36
N MET A 61 14.23 1.53 -0.59
CA MET A 61 15.19 0.96 0.36
C MET A 61 15.79 2.02 1.26
N PHE A 62 15.01 2.52 2.22
CA PHE A 62 15.44 3.55 3.18
C PHE A 62 16.62 3.14 4.09
N GLU A 63 16.98 1.86 4.15
CA GLU A 63 18.17 1.38 4.86
C GLU A 63 19.46 1.42 4.03
N GLN A 64 19.35 1.65 2.72
CA GLN A 64 20.50 1.72 1.82
C GLN A 64 20.84 3.18 1.50
N ASP A 65 22.13 3.46 1.31
CA ASP A 65 22.61 4.77 0.88
C ASP A 65 21.98 5.18 -0.45
N GLY A 66 21.50 6.42 -0.53
CA GLY A 66 20.80 6.93 -1.70
C GLY A 66 19.34 6.47 -1.84
N THR A 67 18.83 5.64 -0.94
CA THR A 67 17.42 5.20 -0.87
C THR A 67 16.86 4.68 -2.21
N PRO A 68 17.51 3.69 -2.84
CA PRO A 68 17.16 3.23 -4.18
C PRO A 68 15.77 2.58 -4.25
N ARG A 69 15.20 2.60 -5.46
CA ARG A 69 14.03 1.79 -5.83
C ARG A 69 14.49 0.39 -6.23
N GLU A 70 13.84 -0.64 -5.71
CA GLU A 70 14.08 -2.05 -6.08
C GLU A 70 12.77 -2.76 -6.45
N GLU A 71 12.80 -3.61 -7.47
CA GLU A 71 11.64 -4.43 -7.86
C GLU A 71 11.40 -5.57 -6.86
N LEU A 72 10.14 -5.98 -6.69
CA LEU A 72 9.84 -7.20 -5.95
C LEU A 72 10.44 -8.41 -6.68
N ASN A 73 11.21 -9.22 -5.96
CA ASN A 73 11.62 -10.53 -6.47
C ASN A 73 10.41 -11.49 -6.57
N MET A 74 10.61 -12.62 -7.25
CA MET A 74 9.52 -13.58 -7.50
C MET A 74 8.89 -14.14 -6.22
N ILE A 75 9.69 -14.37 -5.17
CA ILE A 75 9.19 -14.90 -3.89
C ILE A 75 8.34 -13.84 -3.20
N GLU A 76 8.83 -12.61 -3.08
CA GLU A 76 8.10 -11.51 -2.45
C GLU A 76 6.78 -11.20 -3.16
N ARG A 77 6.81 -11.18 -4.50
CA ARG A 77 5.61 -11.00 -5.33
C ARG A 77 4.57 -12.08 -5.06
N ASN A 78 5.00 -13.34 -4.96
CA ASN A 78 4.07 -14.47 -4.84
C ASN A 78 3.67 -14.82 -3.41
N THR A 79 4.27 -14.23 -2.38
CA THR A 79 4.02 -14.62 -0.98
C THR A 79 3.59 -13.48 -0.07
N ALA A 80 4.10 -12.26 -0.25
CA ALA A 80 3.92 -11.18 0.71
C ALA A 80 3.37 -9.90 0.09
N TYR A 81 4.03 -9.38 -0.95
CA TYR A 81 3.84 -8.00 -1.38
C TYR A 81 3.21 -7.84 -2.76
N GLY A 82 3.11 -8.90 -3.56
CA GLY A 82 2.43 -8.79 -4.84
C GLY A 82 0.94 -8.46 -4.70
N ALA A 83 0.37 -8.01 -5.80
CA ALA A 83 -1.05 -7.73 -5.92
C ALA A 83 -1.58 -8.30 -7.24
N ALA A 84 -2.76 -8.90 -7.18
CA ALA A 84 -3.57 -9.15 -8.37
C ALA A 84 -4.41 -7.91 -8.66
N VAL A 85 -4.46 -7.48 -9.92
CA VAL A 85 -5.24 -6.32 -10.34
C VAL A 85 -6.12 -6.69 -11.51
N LYS A 86 -7.40 -6.34 -11.44
CA LYS A 86 -8.36 -6.55 -12.54
C LYS A 86 -9.34 -5.37 -12.61
N PRO A 87 -9.94 -5.09 -13.77
CA PRO A 87 -11.03 -4.11 -13.87
C PRO A 87 -12.15 -4.46 -12.89
N ARG A 88 -12.81 -3.43 -12.36
CA ARG A 88 -14.00 -3.60 -11.50
C ARG A 88 -15.26 -3.63 -12.36
N ASP A 89 -15.98 -4.74 -12.33
CA ASP A 89 -17.18 -4.95 -13.14
C ASP A 89 -18.25 -3.88 -12.82
N GLY A 90 -18.74 -3.19 -13.86
CA GLY A 90 -19.74 -2.13 -13.71
C GLY A 90 -19.19 -0.78 -13.25
N HIS A 91 -17.88 -0.64 -13.06
CA HIS A 91 -17.23 0.60 -12.62
C HIS A 91 -16.08 1.00 -13.56
N PRO A 92 -16.38 1.66 -14.71
CA PRO A 92 -15.36 2.09 -15.66
C PRO A 92 -14.29 2.98 -15.00
N GLY A 93 -13.01 2.67 -15.25
CA GLY A 93 -11.88 3.42 -14.67
C GLY A 93 -11.51 3.03 -13.24
N GLU A 94 -12.18 2.03 -12.66
CA GLU A 94 -11.81 1.45 -11.36
C GLU A 94 -11.23 0.04 -11.51
N TYR A 95 -10.32 -0.31 -10.62
CA TYR A 95 -9.68 -1.63 -10.57
C TYR A 95 -9.80 -2.24 -9.17
N GLU A 96 -10.07 -3.53 -9.11
CA GLU A 96 -9.94 -4.31 -7.89
C GLU A 96 -8.49 -4.75 -7.72
N VAL A 97 -7.90 -4.36 -6.59
CA VAL A 97 -6.55 -4.72 -6.16
C VAL A 97 -6.68 -5.66 -4.97
N THR A 98 -6.12 -6.86 -5.10
CA THR A 98 -6.08 -7.87 -4.03
C THR A 98 -4.62 -8.17 -3.69
N LEU A 99 -4.20 -7.83 -2.48
CA LEU A 99 -2.84 -8.14 -2.02
C LEU A 99 -2.69 -9.63 -1.76
N THR A 100 -1.55 -10.21 -2.14
CA THR A 100 -1.25 -11.64 -1.93
C THR A 100 -1.39 -12.04 -0.46
N SER A 101 -0.98 -11.18 0.47
CA SER A 101 -1.02 -11.41 1.92
C SER A 101 -2.32 -11.00 2.61
N LEU A 102 -3.27 -10.36 1.91
CA LEU A 102 -4.49 -9.80 2.50
C LEU A 102 -5.69 -9.98 1.57
N LYS A 103 -5.94 -11.25 1.21
CA LYS A 103 -6.97 -11.63 0.22
C LYS A 103 -8.40 -11.33 0.64
N ASP A 104 -8.65 -11.17 1.95
CA ASP A 104 -9.95 -10.80 2.52
C ASP A 104 -10.20 -9.28 2.55
N ARG A 105 -9.31 -8.48 1.94
CA ARG A 105 -9.47 -7.04 1.77
C ARG A 105 -9.29 -6.67 0.31
N VAL A 106 -10.39 -6.43 -0.37
CA VAL A 106 -10.39 -5.84 -1.72
C VAL A 106 -10.18 -4.35 -1.60
N ILE A 107 -9.27 -3.81 -2.40
CA ILE A 107 -8.98 -2.38 -2.51
C ILE A 107 -9.43 -1.93 -3.91
N TYR A 108 -10.25 -0.88 -3.99
CA TYR A 108 -10.68 -0.28 -5.24
C TYR A 108 -9.76 0.89 -5.59
N LEU A 109 -8.93 0.71 -6.62
CA LEU A 109 -8.04 1.73 -7.15
C LEU A 109 -8.79 2.59 -8.17
N SER A 110 -8.70 3.90 -8.01
CA SER A 110 -9.33 4.90 -8.88
C SER A 110 -8.52 6.20 -8.89
N VAL A 111 -8.86 7.15 -9.76
CA VAL A 111 -8.33 8.52 -9.73
C VAL A 111 -9.43 9.47 -9.28
N VAL A 112 -9.19 10.25 -8.22
CA VAL A 112 -10.12 11.26 -7.71
C VAL A 112 -9.38 12.58 -7.60
N ASP A 113 -9.95 13.63 -8.18
CA ASP A 113 -9.34 14.97 -8.27
C ASP A 113 -7.90 14.94 -8.79
N GLY A 114 -7.66 14.10 -9.81
CA GLY A 114 -6.35 13.92 -10.44
C GLY A 114 -5.34 13.13 -9.61
N LYS A 115 -5.74 12.54 -8.48
CA LYS A 115 -4.86 11.75 -7.61
C LYS A 115 -5.30 10.29 -7.53
N PRO A 116 -4.36 9.33 -7.62
CA PRO A 116 -4.68 7.93 -7.35
C PRO A 116 -5.11 7.72 -5.90
N VAL A 117 -6.18 6.94 -5.71
CA VAL A 117 -6.73 6.60 -4.39
C VAL A 117 -7.11 5.11 -4.38
N GLY A 118 -6.64 4.40 -3.36
CA GLY A 118 -7.15 3.08 -3.00
C GLY A 118 -8.25 3.22 -1.95
N ARG A 119 -9.46 2.70 -2.22
CA ARG A 119 -10.56 2.68 -1.24
C ARG A 119 -10.91 1.26 -0.80
N GLY A 120 -11.33 1.10 0.44
CA GLY A 120 -11.76 -0.20 0.96
C GLY A 120 -12.49 -0.05 2.28
N SER A 121 -12.73 -1.17 2.95
CA SER A 121 -13.25 -1.17 4.31
C SER A 121 -12.12 -1.05 5.34
N ILE A 122 -12.31 -0.18 6.32
CA ILE A 122 -11.41 -0.04 7.47
C ILE A 122 -12.28 0.03 8.71
N ASN A 123 -12.06 -0.89 9.66
CA ASN A 123 -12.74 -0.96 10.95
C ASN A 123 -14.28 -1.01 10.81
N GLY A 124 -14.75 -1.79 9.82
CA GLY A 124 -16.17 -1.97 9.53
C GLY A 124 -16.82 -0.83 8.73
N GLN A 125 -16.08 0.20 8.33
CA GLN A 125 -16.59 1.30 7.52
C GLN A 125 -16.08 1.21 6.08
N ASP A 126 -17.01 1.18 5.13
CA ASP A 126 -16.72 1.13 3.70
C ASP A 126 -16.35 2.50 3.11
N GLY A 127 -15.72 2.48 1.92
CA GLY A 127 -15.37 3.69 1.18
C GLY A 127 -14.23 4.52 1.79
N CYS A 128 -13.54 3.99 2.80
CA CYS A 128 -12.40 4.64 3.42
C CYS A 128 -11.23 4.68 2.44
N THR A 129 -10.50 5.81 2.42
CA THR A 129 -9.24 5.93 1.68
C THR A 129 -8.13 5.25 2.46
N LEU A 130 -7.52 4.22 1.88
CA LEU A 130 -6.36 3.54 2.43
C LEU A 130 -5.10 4.38 2.19
N GLU A 131 -4.31 4.62 3.25
CA GLU A 131 -3.03 5.33 3.12
C GLU A 131 -1.85 4.38 3.34
N ARG A 132 -1.88 3.56 4.40
CA ARG A 132 -0.77 2.67 4.77
C ARG A 132 -1.21 1.45 5.55
N VAL A 133 -0.48 0.35 5.35
CA VAL A 133 -0.57 -0.85 6.17
C VAL A 133 0.75 -1.08 6.88
N PHE A 134 0.71 -1.12 8.20
CA PHE A 134 1.87 -1.48 9.03
C PHE A 134 1.78 -2.94 9.46
N VAL A 135 2.84 -3.71 9.23
CA VAL A 135 2.94 -5.11 9.63
C VAL A 135 3.83 -5.22 10.85
N TYR A 136 3.28 -5.70 11.96
CA TYR A 136 4.07 -6.08 13.11
C TYR A 136 4.34 -7.58 13.09
N SER A 137 5.61 -7.94 13.00
CA SER A 137 6.06 -9.33 12.95
C SER A 137 7.18 -9.59 13.95
N THR A 138 7.20 -10.82 14.47
CA THR A 138 8.31 -11.36 15.24
C THR A 138 8.99 -12.47 14.46
N THR A 139 10.10 -12.98 14.98
CA THR A 139 10.76 -14.16 14.44
C THR A 139 10.67 -15.26 15.49
N SER A 140 10.18 -16.43 15.11
CA SER A 140 10.10 -17.61 15.97
C SER A 140 10.68 -18.80 15.22
N TRP A 141 11.63 -19.51 15.81
CA TRP A 141 12.32 -20.64 15.17
C TRP A 141 12.90 -20.32 13.79
N GLY A 142 13.40 -19.08 13.60
CA GLY A 142 13.92 -18.61 12.33
C GLY A 142 12.87 -18.22 11.28
N MET A 143 11.58 -18.46 11.53
CA MET A 143 10.49 -18.11 10.62
C MET A 143 9.83 -16.78 11.00
N PRO A 144 9.48 -15.92 10.03
CA PRO A 144 8.65 -14.75 10.27
C PRO A 144 7.26 -15.15 10.78
N LYS A 145 6.78 -14.52 11.86
CA LYS A 145 5.42 -14.67 12.37
C LYS A 145 4.78 -13.29 12.47
N VAL A 146 3.77 -13.03 11.62
CA VAL A 146 2.93 -11.84 11.73
C VAL A 146 2.14 -11.94 13.04
N GLN A 147 2.19 -10.90 13.86
CA GLN A 147 1.43 -10.83 15.10
C GLN A 147 0.14 -10.03 14.91
N HIS A 148 0.21 -8.96 14.12
CA HIS A 148 -0.92 -8.16 13.70
C HIS A 148 -0.52 -7.27 12.52
N ILE A 149 -1.53 -6.73 11.86
CA ILE A 149 -1.39 -5.60 10.94
C ILE A 149 -2.24 -4.43 11.44
N GLU A 150 -1.83 -3.22 11.09
CA GLU A 150 -2.62 -2.01 11.27
C GLU A 150 -2.86 -1.36 9.92
N ILE A 151 -4.13 -1.18 9.56
CA ILE A 151 -4.58 -0.55 8.32
C ILE A 151 -5.00 0.87 8.68
N HIS A 152 -4.29 1.87 8.19
CA HIS A 152 -4.53 3.27 8.47
C HIS A 152 -5.03 3.99 7.23
N GLY A 153 -6.00 4.87 7.40
CA GLY A 153 -6.59 5.61 6.32
C GLY A 153 -7.45 6.78 6.78
N LYS A 154 -8.34 7.23 5.89
CA LYS A 154 -9.31 8.29 6.16
C LYS A 154 -10.73 7.87 5.82
N ASP A 155 -11.68 8.24 6.67
CA ASP A 155 -13.10 8.06 6.39
C ASP A 155 -13.59 9.03 5.28
N ALA A 156 -14.88 8.94 4.93
CA ALA A 156 -15.49 9.81 3.92
C ALA A 156 -15.50 11.30 4.27
N SER A 157 -15.37 11.65 5.56
CA SER A 157 -15.26 13.03 6.05
C SER A 157 -13.80 13.52 6.12
N GLY A 158 -12.82 12.65 5.81
CA GLY A 158 -11.40 12.94 5.89
C GLY A 158 -10.78 12.73 7.27
N ASN A 159 -11.52 12.21 8.26
CA ASN A 159 -10.98 11.90 9.58
C ASN A 159 -10.12 10.65 9.54
N ALA A 160 -9.07 10.62 10.36
CA ALA A 160 -8.23 9.44 10.49
C ALA A 160 -9.02 8.24 11.04
N ILE A 161 -8.86 7.08 10.42
CA ILE A 161 -9.43 5.80 10.86
C ILE A 161 -8.35 4.71 10.82
N MET A 162 -8.42 3.75 11.74
CA MET A 162 -7.48 2.64 11.83
C MET A 162 -8.19 1.34 12.20
N GLU A 163 -7.78 0.24 11.56
CA GLU A 163 -8.14 -1.12 11.94
C GLU A 163 -6.90 -1.91 12.34
N LYS A 164 -6.94 -2.53 13.52
CA LYS A 164 -5.95 -3.52 13.92
C LYS A 164 -6.51 -4.92 13.69
N LYS A 165 -5.88 -5.68 12.79
CA LYS A 165 -6.28 -7.04 12.44
C LYS A 165 -5.25 -8.05 12.94
N LEU A 166 -5.73 -9.10 13.60
CA LEU A 166 -4.93 -10.28 13.95
C LEU A 166 -4.93 -11.28 12.77
N PRO A 167 -3.86 -12.06 12.58
CA PRO A 167 -3.76 -13.08 11.52
C PRO A 167 -4.91 -14.09 11.53
#